data_AF-A0A962Q8K9-F1
#
_entry.id   AF-A0A962Q8K9-F1
#
_cell.length_a   1.000
_cell.length_b   1.000
_cell.length_c   1.000
_cell.angle_alpha   90.00
_cell.angle_beta   90.00
_cell.angle_gamma   90.00
#
_symmetry.space_group_name_H-M   'P 1'
#
loop_
_entity.id
_entity.type
_entity.pdbx_description
1 polymer ?
#
loop_
_entity_poly.entity_id
_entity_poly.type
_entity_poly.pdbx_seq_one_letter_code
_entity_poly.pdbx_strand_id
1 'polypeptide(L)' 'MASSIIGGLIESGHPAAMISAADPYPASLERLREIAPVRVCGDNAEAAAEADVVIMAVKPQVMAEATNSIARAVRA' A
#
# COMPACT_ATOMS: atom_id res chain seq x y z
N MET A 1 -5.95 -8.32 -2.76
CA MET A 1 -4.58 -8.51 -3.30
C MET A 1 -3.54 -7.97 -2.32
N ALA A 2 -3.58 -6.68 -1.95
CA ALA A 2 -2.63 -6.09 -0.99
C ALA A 2 -2.44 -6.92 0.29
N SER A 3 -3.53 -7.39 0.92
CA SER A 3 -3.51 -8.30 2.07
C SER A 3 -2.63 -9.54 1.89
N SER A 4 -2.71 -10.21 0.74
CA SER A 4 -1.94 -11.43 0.46
C SER A 4 -0.46 -11.12 0.23
N ILE A 5 -0.16 -10.00 -0.43
CA ILE A 5 1.21 -9.54 -0.66
C ILE A 5 1.87 -9.19 0.68
N ILE A 6 1.19 -8.39 1.50
CA ILE A 6 1.67 -7.99 2.82
C ILE A 6 1.85 -9.22 3.70
N GLY A 7 0.87 -10.13 3.74
CA GLY A 7 0.99 -11.38 4.50
C GLY A 7 2.23 -12.19 4.11
N GLY A 8 2.49 -12.38 2.81
CA GLY A 8 3.69 -13.09 2.34
C GLY A 8 5.01 -12.35 2.65
N LEU A 9 5.02 -11.02 2.55
CA LEU A 9 6.20 -10.22 2.94
C LEU A 9 6.52 -10.37 4.43
N ILE A 10 5.49 -10.35 5.28
CA ILE A 10 5.66 -10.58 6.72
C ILE A 10 6.15 -11.99 7.00
N GLU A 11 5.56 -13.01 6.36
CA GLU A 11 5.95 -14.42 6.52
C GLU A 11 7.41 -14.67 6.09
N SER A 12 7.87 -13.97 5.05
CA SER A 12 9.27 -14.02 4.57
C SER A 12 10.25 -13.19 5.42
N GLY A 13 9.78 -12.51 6.47
CA GLY A 13 10.62 -11.76 7.41
C GLY A 13 10.84 -10.30 7.06
N HIS A 14 10.08 -9.72 6.12
CA HIS A 14 10.16 -8.28 5.86
C HIS A 14 9.57 -7.49 7.04
N PRO A 15 10.24 -6.43 7.54
CA PRO A 15 9.76 -5.71 8.71
C PRO A 15 8.45 -4.95 8.44
N ALA A 16 7.43 -5.15 9.28
CA ALA A 16 6.14 -4.46 9.15
C ALA A 16 6.26 -2.92 9.18
N ALA A 17 7.24 -2.40 9.93
CA ALA A 17 7.51 -0.96 10.02
C ALA A 17 8.00 -0.35 8.69
N MET A 18 8.47 -1.18 7.75
CA MET A 18 8.91 -0.76 6.42
C MET A 18 7.79 -0.88 5.36
N ILE A 19 6.58 -1.26 5.78
CA ILE A 19 5.42 -1.42 4.89
C ILE A 19 4.40 -0.32 5.20
N SER A 20 4.05 0.43 4.16
CA SER A 20 2.89 1.32 4.13
C SER A 20 1.86 0.80 3.13
N ALA A 21 0.57 1.00 3.41
CA ALA A 21 -0.51 0.67 2.48
C ALA A 21 -1.58 1.77 2.49
N ALA A 22 -2.09 2.11 1.31
CA ALA A 22 -3.21 3.03 1.16
C ALA A 22 -4.39 2.34 0.49
N ASP A 23 -5.59 2.67 0.95
CA ASP A 23 -6.86 2.23 0.38
C ASP A 23 -7.95 3.25 0.72
N PRO A 24 -8.79 3.68 -0.24
CA PRO A 24 -9.88 4.61 0.03
C PRO A 24 -11.00 4.01 0.91
N TYR A 25 -11.05 2.68 1.08
CA TYR A 25 -12.08 2.01 1.85
C TYR A 25 -11.59 1.67 3.27
N PRO A 26 -12.21 2.25 4.33
CA PRO A 26 -11.81 2.01 5.72
C PRO A 26 -11.77 0.53 6.11
N ALA A 27 -12.74 -0.27 5.64
CA ALA A 27 -12.78 -1.70 5.91
C ALA A 27 -11.58 -2.47 5.33
N SER A 28 -10.98 -1.98 4.25
CA SER A 28 -9.74 -2.55 3.68
C SER A 28 -8.56 -2.26 4.61
N LEU A 29 -8.47 -1.03 5.11
CA LEU A 29 -7.43 -0.61 6.06
C LEU A 29 -7.52 -1.38 7.38
N GLU A 30 -8.72 -1.60 7.90
CA GLU A 30 -8.95 -2.43 9.10
C GLU A 30 -8.45 -3.86 8.89
N ARG A 31 -8.81 -4.50 7.79
CA ARG A 31 -8.31 -5.84 7.44
C ARG A 31 -6.79 -5.88 7.35
N LEU A 32 -6.15 -4.85 6.80
CA LEU A 32 -4.69 -4.78 6.72
C LEU A 32 -4.05 -4.70 8.11
N ARG A 33 -4.64 -3.93 9.04
CA ARG A 33 -4.18 -3.87 10.43
C ARG A 33 -4.33 -5.19 11.18
N GLU A 34 -5.35 -5.99 10.85
CA GLU A 34 -5.53 -7.33 11.44
C GLU A 34 -4.46 -8.33 10.97
N ILE A 35 -3.94 -8.17 9.76
CA ILE A 35 -2.93 -9.06 9.18
C ILE A 35 -1.56 -8.79 9.80
N ALA A 36 -1.18 -7.52 9.90
CA ALA A 36 0.12 -7.12 10.42
C ALA A 36 0.09 -5.67 10.92
N PRO A 37 0.97 -5.30 11.86
CA PRO A 37 1.09 -3.94 12.37
C PRO A 37 1.81 -3.01 11.37
N VAL A 38 1.28 -2.90 10.15
CA VAL A 38 1.78 -2.04 9.08
C VAL A 38 1.15 -0.65 9.17
N ARG A 39 1.84 0.37 8.63
CA ARG A 39 1.25 1.71 8.51
C ARG A 39 0.17 1.67 7.43
N VAL A 40 -1.03 2.17 7.74
CA VAL A 40 -2.10 2.30 6.76
C VAL A 40 -2.69 3.71 6.75
N CYS A 41 -3.05 4.21 5.57
CA CYS A 41 -3.59 5.56 5.38
C CYS A 41 -4.62 5.58 4.25
N GLY A 42 -5.34 6.71 4.10
CA GLY A 42 -6.32 6.89 3.02
C GLY A 42 -5.75 7.57 1.78
N ASP A 43 -4.48 8.00 1.81
CA ASP A 43 -3.85 8.78 0.77
C ASP A 43 -2.69 8.00 0.12
N ASN A 44 -2.80 7.77 -1.18
CA ASN A 44 -1.78 7.03 -1.92
C ASN A 44 -0.42 7.76 -1.96
N ALA A 45 -0.42 9.09 -2.03
CA ALA A 45 0.80 9.89 -2.03
C ALA A 45 1.49 9.83 -0.66
N GLU A 46 0.72 9.81 0.44
CA GLU A 46 1.27 9.61 1.79
C GLU A 46 1.95 8.24 1.90
N ALA A 47 1.31 7.16 1.42
CA ALA A 47 1.92 5.83 1.44
C ALA A 47 3.19 5.74 0.58
N ALA A 48 3.22 6.42 -0.56
CA ALA A 48 4.32 6.38 -1.53
C ALA A 48 5.49 7.32 -1.21
N ALA A 49 5.30 8.33 -0.34
CA ALA A 49 6.26 9.43 -0.15
C ALA A 49 7.68 8.99 0.23
N GLU A 50 7.80 7.92 1.01
CA GLU A 50 9.08 7.39 1.52
C GLU A 50 9.36 5.96 1.02
N ALA A 51 8.59 5.48 0.03
CA ALA A 51 8.69 4.11 -0.44
C ALA A 51 9.80 3.96 -1.49
N ASP A 52 10.73 3.04 -1.26
CA ASP A 52 11.72 2.63 -2.27
C ASP A 52 11.07 1.82 -3.41
N VAL A 53 10.00 1.09 -3.10
CA VAL A 53 9.25 0.25 -4.04
C VAL A 53 7.75 0.46 -3.84
N VAL A 54 7.04 0.77 -4.93
CA VAL A 54 5.58 0.90 -4.92
C VAL A 54 4.95 -0.27 -5.66
N ILE A 55 4.05 -1.00 -4.97
CA ILE A 55 3.27 -2.10 -5.55
C ILE A 55 1.85 -1.62 -5.82
N MET A 56 1.46 -1.57 -7.10
CA MET A 56 0.11 -1.18 -7.51
C MET A 56 -0.87 -2.34 -7.34
N ALA A 57 -1.36 -2.55 -6.12
CA ALA A 57 -2.30 -3.62 -5.78
C ALA A 57 -3.79 -3.27 -6.08
N VAL A 58 -4.03 -2.53 -7.16
CA VAL A 58 -5.35 -1.99 -7.54
C VAL A 58 -5.97 -2.76 -8.71
N LYS A 59 -7.27 -2.55 -8.95
CA LYS A 59 -7.93 -3.11 -10.13
C LYS A 59 -7.52 -2.34 -11.40
N PRO A 60 -7.45 -2.98 -12.58
CA PRO A 60 -7.08 -2.30 -13.82
C PRO A 60 -7.91 -1.05 -14.14
N GLN A 61 -9.20 -1.06 -13.79
CA GLN A 61 -10.13 0.04 -14.06
C GLN A 61 -9.74 1.35 -13.35
N VAL A 62 -9.06 1.26 -12.21
CA VAL A 62 -8.64 2.42 -11.41
C VAL A 62 -7.13 2.67 -11.50
N MET A 63 -6.40 1.91 -12.32
CA MET A 63 -4.94 2.00 -12.41
C MET A 63 -4.49 3.41 -12.82
N ALA A 64 -5.15 4.02 -13.80
CA ALA A 64 -4.81 5.37 -14.26
C ALA A 64 -5.01 6.43 -13.16
N GLU A 65 -6.09 6.32 -12.38
CA GLU A 65 -6.34 7.22 -11.26
C GLU A 65 -5.30 7.03 -10.16
N ALA A 66 -5.01 5.77 -9.80
CA ALA A 66 -4.05 5.42 -8.77
C ALA A 66 -2.62 5.90 -9.13
N THR A 67 -2.17 5.69 -10.37
CA THR A 67 -0.84 6.16 -10.79
C THR A 67 -0.76 7.69 -10.86
N ASN A 68 -1.82 8.36 -11.31
CA ASN A 68 -1.88 9.82 -11.28
C ASN A 68 -1.83 10.38 -9.86
N SER A 69 -2.48 9.71 -8.88
CA SER A 69 -2.49 10.15 -7.48
C SER A 69 -1.11 10.18 -6.83
N ILE A 70 -0.17 9.35 -7.29
CA ILE A 70 1.20 9.26 -6.77
C ILE A 70 2.25 9.92 -7.67
N ALA A 71 1.87 10.42 -8.85
CA ALA A 71 2.81 10.85 -9.88
C ALA A 71 3.81 11.93 -9.44
N ARG A 72 3.46 12.74 -8.43
CA ARG A 72 4.35 13.74 -7.83
C ARG A 72 5.19 13.21 -6.67
N ALA A 73 4.75 12.12 -6.03
CA ALA A 73 5.43 11.50 -4.90
C ALA A 73 6.55 10.56 -5.36
N VAL A 74 6.39 9.93 -6.54
CA VAL A 74 7.37 8.99 -7.09
C VAL A 74 8.27 9.64 -8.15
N ARG A 75 9.52 9.18 -8.23
CA ARG A 75 10.49 9.58 -9.26
C ARG A 75 10.97 8.33 -10.00
N ALA A 76 11.21 8.47 -11.30
CA ALA A 76 11.79 7.42 -12.15
C ALA A 76 13.32 7.49 -12.15
#